data_AF-A0A561EBC7-F1
#
_entry.id   AF-A0A561EBC7-F1
#
_cell.length_a   1.000
_cell.length_b   1.000
_cell.length_c   1.000
_cell.angle_alpha   90.00
_cell.angle_beta   90.00
_cell.angle_gamma   90.00
#
_symmetry.space_group_name_H-M   'P 1'
#
loop_
_entity.id
_entity.type
_entity.pdbx_description
1 polymer ?
#
loop_
_entity_poly.entity_id
_entity_poly.type
_entity_poly.pdbx_seq_one_letter_code
_entity_poly.pdbx_strand_id
1 'polypeptide(L)'
;MSPLGRALCAGVVVALSAAVIGCSASSRFAATQSAAAIGTSGARQAALNLARDNGDGAPRTMVAVRTTRSAVQASAPSLVSSGGAESVVVVSMTGHFVGYAASGPSGAAIPTGSALTVVYNPATRAVTDWSITDNSYQLPGTSQTR
;
A
#
# COMPACT_ATOMS: atom_id res chain seq x y z
N MET A 1 -29.11 7.16 51.32
CA MET A 1 -30.50 7.68 51.33
C MET A 1 -30.93 7.82 49.88
N SER A 2 -31.80 6.91 49.40
CA SER A 2 -32.49 7.00 48.11
C SER A 2 -33.74 7.90 48.24
N PRO A 3 -34.31 8.44 47.14
CA PRO A 3 -35.38 7.73 46.40
C PRO A 3 -35.24 7.87 44.87
N LEU A 4 -35.41 6.82 44.04
CA LEU A 4 -36.66 6.23 43.55
C LEU A 4 -37.62 7.22 42.86
N GLY A 5 -37.58 7.24 41.51
CA GLY A 5 -38.58 7.86 40.65
C GLY A 5 -38.80 6.99 39.41
N ARG A 6 -39.84 6.15 39.46
CA ARG A 6 -40.34 5.34 38.35
C ARG A 6 -41.22 6.19 37.43
N ALA A 7 -41.09 6.05 36.13
CA ALA A 7 -42.13 6.43 35.18
C ALA A 7 -42.28 5.33 34.12
N LEU A 8 -43.37 4.58 34.24
CA LEU A 8 -43.93 3.75 33.18
C LEU A 8 -44.52 4.67 32.11
N CYS A 9 -44.23 4.42 30.82
CA CYS A 9 -45.15 4.73 29.74
C CYS A 9 -45.13 3.58 28.73
N ALA A 10 -46.33 3.09 28.45
CA ALA A 10 -46.66 1.94 27.63
C ALA A 10 -47.00 2.33 26.19
N GLY A 11 -46.95 1.34 25.29
CA GLY A 11 -47.57 1.36 23.96
C GLY A 11 -46.66 1.90 22.86
N VAL A 12 -46.55 1.32 21.67
CA VAL A 12 -47.48 0.44 20.94
C VAL A 12 -46.66 -0.51 20.06
N VAL A 13 -47.06 -1.78 20.04
CA VAL A 13 -46.59 -2.80 19.10
C VAL A 13 -47.32 -2.58 17.77
N VAL A 14 -46.59 -2.27 16.69
CA VAL A 14 -47.09 -2.45 15.32
C VAL A 14 -46.24 -3.51 14.64
N ALA A 15 -46.83 -4.70 14.52
CA ALA A 15 -46.33 -5.78 13.71
C ALA A 15 -46.58 -5.46 12.23
N LEU A 16 -45.52 -5.46 11.43
CA LEU A 16 -45.60 -5.59 9.97
C LEU A 16 -44.67 -6.73 9.56
N SER A 17 -45.29 -7.91 9.47
CA SER A 17 -44.70 -9.16 9.03
C SER A 17 -44.43 -9.10 7.53
N ALA A 18 -43.19 -8.83 7.14
CA ALA A 18 -42.71 -9.17 5.79
C ALA A 18 -42.11 -10.58 5.85
N ALA A 19 -42.88 -11.56 5.38
CA ALA A 19 -42.40 -12.91 5.16
C ALA A 19 -41.33 -12.89 4.05
N VAL A 20 -40.05 -12.87 4.43
CA VAL A 20 -38.96 -13.09 3.48
C VAL A 20 -38.81 -14.60 3.33
N ILE A 21 -39.32 -15.10 2.20
CA ILE A 21 -39.16 -16.47 1.73
C ILE A 21 -37.68 -16.82 1.76
N GLY A 22 -37.36 -17.88 2.50
CA GLY A 22 -36.02 -18.42 2.58
C GLY A 22 -35.51 -18.87 1.22
N CYS A 23 -34.34 -18.38 0.86
CA CYS A 23 -33.36 -19.16 0.11
C CYS A 23 -32.13 -19.25 0.99
N SER A 24 -32.05 -20.32 1.78
CA SER A 24 -30.83 -20.72 2.49
C SER A 24 -29.81 -21.23 1.46
N ALA A 25 -29.30 -20.34 0.62
CA ALA A 25 -28.06 -20.57 -0.07
C ALA A 25 -26.96 -20.44 0.98
N SER A 26 -26.58 -21.58 1.56
CA SER A 26 -25.30 -21.76 2.20
C SER A 26 -24.22 -21.50 1.17
N SER A 27 -23.91 -20.23 0.95
CA SER A 27 -22.71 -19.83 0.25
C SER A 27 -21.56 -20.12 1.20
N ARG A 28 -21.15 -21.40 1.24
CA ARG A 28 -19.79 -21.78 1.58
C ARG A 28 -18.89 -21.17 0.50
N PHE A 29 -18.72 -19.85 0.56
CA PHE A 29 -17.51 -19.24 0.06
C PHE A 29 -16.43 -19.70 1.03
N ALA A 30 -15.94 -20.92 0.81
CA ALA A 30 -14.53 -21.18 0.99
C ALA A 30 -13.83 -20.22 0.01
N ALA A 31 -13.75 -18.95 0.40
CA ALA A 31 -12.71 -18.08 -0.06
C ALA A 31 -11.43 -18.70 0.49
N THR A 32 -10.90 -19.68 -0.24
CA THR A 32 -9.48 -19.66 -0.55
C THR A 32 -9.26 -18.30 -1.20
N GLN A 33 -9.16 -17.28 -0.34
CA GLN A 33 -8.60 -15.99 -0.67
C GLN A 33 -7.14 -16.32 -0.92
N SER A 34 -6.87 -16.92 -2.08
CA SER A 34 -5.53 -16.99 -2.66
C SER A 34 -5.04 -15.57 -2.53
N ALA A 35 -4.07 -15.34 -1.65
CA ALA A 35 -3.71 -14.01 -1.20
C ALA A 35 -3.47 -13.17 -2.46
N ALA A 36 -4.45 -12.33 -2.81
CA ALA A 36 -4.47 -11.76 -4.14
C ALA A 36 -3.19 -10.95 -4.28
N ALA A 37 -2.42 -11.24 -5.32
CA ALA A 37 -1.15 -10.59 -5.54
C ALA A 37 -1.36 -9.07 -5.51
N ILE A 38 -0.48 -8.31 -4.86
CA ILE A 38 -0.62 -6.86 -4.81
C ILE A 38 -0.57 -6.33 -6.25
N GLY A 39 -1.70 -5.72 -6.65
CA GLY A 39 -1.81 -4.96 -7.89
C GLY A 39 -1.14 -3.59 -7.75
N THR A 40 -1.11 -2.82 -8.84
CA THR A 40 -0.55 -1.47 -8.83
C THR A 40 -1.30 -0.52 -7.90
N SER A 41 -2.62 -0.66 -7.75
CA SER A 41 -3.43 0.13 -6.81
C SER A 41 -3.04 -0.12 -5.34
N GLY A 42 -2.90 -1.39 -4.95
CA GLY A 42 -2.44 -1.74 -3.61
C GLY A 42 -1.02 -1.26 -3.35
N ALA A 43 -0.12 -1.39 -4.34
CA ALA A 43 1.25 -0.92 -4.21
C ALA A 43 1.34 0.60 -4.06
N ARG A 44 0.49 1.37 -4.74
CA ARG A 44 0.39 2.83 -4.56
C ARG A 44 -0.01 3.20 -3.13
N GLN A 45 -1.01 2.53 -2.57
CA GLN A 45 -1.44 2.80 -1.20
C GLN A 45 -0.33 2.47 -0.18
N ALA A 46 0.34 1.33 -0.35
CA ALA A 46 1.47 0.95 0.51
C ALA A 46 2.63 1.95 0.38
N ALA A 47 2.94 2.40 -0.84
CA ALA A 47 3.98 3.38 -1.10
C ALA A 47 3.67 4.75 -0.49
N LEU A 48 2.39 5.16 -0.45
CA LEU A 48 1.97 6.39 0.21
C LEU A 48 2.16 6.32 1.73
N ASN A 49 1.94 5.16 2.35
CA ASN A 49 2.23 4.98 3.77
C ASN A 49 3.75 5.07 4.02
N LEU A 50 4.56 4.40 3.20
CA LEU A 50 6.01 4.50 3.30
C LEU A 50 6.51 5.95 3.06
N ALA A 51 5.89 6.70 2.15
CA ALA A 51 6.20 8.11 1.94
C ALA A 51 5.97 8.95 3.19
N ARG A 52 4.83 8.76 3.88
CA ARG A 52 4.52 9.40 5.17
C ARG A 52 5.56 9.07 6.23
N ASP A 53 5.92 7.80 6.32
CA ASP A 53 6.93 7.33 7.27
C ASP A 53 8.31 7.96 6.97
N ASN A 54 8.55 8.38 5.74
CA ASN A 54 9.78 9.06 5.31
C ASN A 54 9.61 10.58 5.16
N GLY A 55 8.62 11.18 5.82
CA GLY A 55 8.50 12.64 5.96
C GLY A 55 7.69 13.36 4.88
N ASP A 56 7.21 12.66 3.84
CA ASP A 56 6.33 13.25 2.83
C ASP A 56 4.95 12.59 2.82
N GLY A 57 3.97 13.30 3.39
CA GLY A 57 2.58 12.82 3.40
C GLY A 57 1.80 13.08 2.12
N ALA A 58 2.34 13.87 1.19
CA ALA A 58 1.68 14.27 -0.04
C ALA A 58 2.68 14.38 -1.21
N PRO A 59 3.23 13.25 -1.71
CA PRO A 59 4.10 13.25 -2.87
C PRO A 59 3.43 13.92 -4.09
N ARG A 60 4.20 14.70 -4.84
CA ARG A 60 3.73 15.44 -6.01
C ARG A 60 3.30 14.53 -7.16
N THR A 61 4.06 13.47 -7.42
CA THR A 61 3.73 12.47 -8.44
C THR A 61 3.85 11.07 -7.89
N MET A 62 3.11 10.14 -8.50
CA MET A 62 3.17 8.72 -8.16
C MET A 62 2.83 7.87 -9.39
N VAL A 63 3.76 7.02 -9.80
CA VAL A 63 3.61 6.09 -10.91
C VAL A 63 3.89 4.68 -10.41
N ALA A 64 3.06 3.71 -10.82
CA ALA A 64 3.23 2.31 -10.44
C ALA A 64 3.16 1.43 -11.68
N VAL A 65 4.13 0.55 -11.85
CA VAL A 65 4.25 -0.36 -13.00
C VAL A 65 4.56 -1.77 -12.54
N ARG A 66 3.95 -2.76 -13.20
CA ARG A 66 4.33 -4.17 -13.07
C ARG A 66 5.41 -4.48 -14.08
N THR A 67 6.53 -5.04 -13.62
CA THR A 67 7.69 -5.37 -14.45
C THR A 67 8.42 -6.60 -13.88
N THR A 68 9.65 -6.87 -14.31
CA THR A 68 10.54 -7.90 -13.73
C THR A 68 11.68 -7.27 -12.93
N ARG A 69 12.21 -8.00 -11.94
CA ARG A 69 13.35 -7.51 -11.15
C ARG A 69 14.59 -7.24 -12.01
N SER A 70 14.85 -8.06 -13.02
CA SER A 70 15.92 -7.86 -14.00
C SER A 70 15.77 -6.56 -14.78
N ALA A 71 14.56 -6.18 -15.17
CA ALA A 71 14.31 -4.93 -15.87
C ALA A 71 14.52 -3.71 -14.95
N VAL A 72 14.19 -3.83 -13.66
CA VAL A 72 14.50 -2.79 -12.65
C VAL A 72 16.01 -2.67 -12.45
N GLN A 73 16.73 -3.78 -12.30
CA GLN A 73 18.19 -3.74 -12.14
C GLN A 73 18.86 -3.07 -13.35
N ALA A 74 18.40 -3.35 -14.56
CA ALA A 74 18.93 -2.74 -15.78
C ALA A 74 18.74 -1.21 -15.81
N SER A 75 17.62 -0.70 -15.28
CA SER A 75 17.33 0.74 -15.25
C SER A 75 17.81 1.47 -13.99
N ALA A 76 17.99 0.73 -12.89
CA ALA A 76 18.25 1.24 -11.54
C ALA A 76 19.18 0.29 -10.77
N PRO A 77 20.45 0.12 -11.19
CA PRO A 77 21.36 -0.86 -10.61
C PRO A 77 21.71 -0.57 -9.15
N SER A 78 21.55 0.67 -8.68
CA SER A 78 21.73 1.04 -7.26
C SER A 78 20.53 0.74 -6.37
N LEU A 79 19.34 0.52 -6.96
CA LEU A 79 18.12 0.18 -6.21
C LEU A 79 18.03 -1.33 -5.94
N VAL A 80 18.47 -2.14 -6.90
CA VAL A 80 18.40 -3.60 -6.82
C VAL A 80 19.77 -4.20 -7.11
N SER A 81 20.34 -4.92 -6.14
CA SER A 81 21.68 -5.50 -6.23
C SER A 81 21.76 -6.72 -7.15
N SER A 82 20.68 -7.50 -7.27
CA SER A 82 20.60 -8.69 -8.13
C SER A 82 19.29 -8.75 -8.91
N GLY A 83 19.39 -8.97 -10.21
CA GLY A 83 18.26 -9.15 -11.11
C GLY A 83 17.80 -10.60 -11.16
N GLY A 84 16.51 -10.77 -11.37
CA GLY A 84 15.87 -12.06 -11.62
C GLY A 84 14.61 -11.88 -12.47
N ALA A 85 14.08 -12.99 -13.00
CA ALA A 85 12.93 -12.97 -13.90
C ALA A 85 11.58 -12.82 -13.17
N GLU A 86 11.59 -12.77 -11.83
CA GLU A 86 10.38 -12.64 -11.03
C GLU A 86 9.65 -11.32 -11.29
N SER A 87 8.32 -11.40 -11.29
CA SER A 87 7.47 -10.22 -11.40
C SER A 87 7.57 -9.38 -10.15
N VAL A 88 7.72 -8.07 -10.33
CA VAL A 88 7.71 -7.06 -9.27
C VAL A 88 6.72 -5.95 -9.63
N VAL A 89 6.26 -5.22 -8.61
CA VAL A 89 5.57 -3.94 -8.80
C VAL A 89 6.48 -2.85 -8.29
N VAL A 90 6.81 -1.89 -9.15
CA VAL A 90 7.62 -0.73 -8.76
C VAL A 90 6.75 0.49 -8.68
N VAL A 91 6.92 1.27 -7.62
CA VAL A 91 6.29 2.57 -7.44
C VAL A 91 7.38 3.62 -7.36
N SER A 92 7.29 4.64 -8.21
CA SER A 92 8.16 5.83 -8.18
C SER A 92 7.32 7.05 -7.81
N MET A 93 7.84 7.84 -6.87
CA MET A 93 7.21 9.07 -6.38
C MET A 93 8.21 10.23 -6.47
N THR A 94 7.69 11.45 -6.65
CA THR A 94 8.48 12.69 -6.48
C THR A 94 7.88 13.52 -5.36
N GLY A 95 8.72 14.15 -4.55
CA GLY A 95 8.33 14.74 -3.28
C GLY A 95 9.51 15.30 -2.49
N HIS A 96 9.41 15.29 -1.15
CA HIS A 96 10.45 15.72 -0.22
C HIS A 96 10.66 14.68 0.89
N PHE A 97 11.57 13.73 0.68
CA PHE A 97 11.77 12.58 1.56
C PHE A 97 12.99 12.74 2.45
N VAL A 98 12.90 12.24 3.69
CA VAL A 98 13.92 12.34 4.76
C VAL A 98 14.30 10.96 5.31
N GLY A 99 13.93 9.85 4.69
CA GLY A 99 14.58 8.57 4.99
C GLY A 99 14.47 8.04 6.42
N TYR A 100 13.49 8.47 7.23
CA TYR A 100 13.38 8.05 8.63
C TYR A 100 13.18 6.53 8.81
N ALA A 101 12.67 5.84 7.79
CA ALA A 101 12.54 4.38 7.79
C ALA A 101 13.83 3.66 7.35
N ALA A 102 14.89 4.39 6.95
CA ALA A 102 16.14 3.82 6.48
C ALA A 102 16.88 3.16 7.65
N SER A 103 17.37 1.94 7.41
CA SER A 103 18.28 1.27 8.32
C SER A 103 19.72 1.62 7.94
N GLY A 104 20.52 2.05 8.91
CA GLY A 104 21.92 2.40 8.71
C GLY A 104 22.72 2.29 10.02
N PRO A 105 24.06 2.31 9.94
CA PRO A 105 24.89 2.32 11.13
C PRO A 105 24.63 3.57 11.97
N SER A 106 24.81 3.45 13.29
CA SER A 106 24.66 4.58 14.20
C SER A 106 25.56 5.75 13.78
N GLY A 107 25.01 6.96 13.76
CA GLY A 107 25.72 8.18 13.37
C GLY A 107 25.80 8.43 11.85
N ALA A 108 25.29 7.52 11.01
CA ALA A 108 25.13 7.83 9.59
C ALA A 108 24.12 8.95 9.39
N ALA A 109 24.38 9.82 8.41
CA ALA A 109 23.42 10.84 8.00
C ALA A 109 22.15 10.17 7.47
N ILE A 110 20.99 10.71 7.86
CA ILE A 110 19.70 10.22 7.37
C ILE A 110 19.58 10.61 5.88
N PRO A 111 19.25 9.68 4.97
CA PRO A 111 19.18 9.98 3.55
C PRO A 111 18.00 10.92 3.25
N THR A 112 18.25 11.92 2.42
CA THR A 112 17.24 12.88 1.93
C THR A 112 17.18 12.85 0.42
N GLY A 113 16.05 13.23 -0.17
CA GLY A 113 15.95 13.34 -1.62
C GLY A 113 14.58 13.76 -2.12
N SER A 114 14.49 13.98 -3.43
CA SER A 114 13.28 14.43 -4.13
C SER A 114 12.49 13.29 -4.78
N ALA A 115 13.04 12.08 -4.80
CA ALA A 115 12.43 10.90 -5.38
C ALA A 115 12.48 9.71 -4.40
N LEU A 116 11.38 8.98 -4.30
CA LEU A 116 11.27 7.72 -3.56
C LEU A 116 10.82 6.63 -4.52
N THR A 117 11.64 5.59 -4.68
CA THR A 117 11.31 4.42 -5.50
C THR A 117 11.22 3.19 -4.62
N VAL A 118 10.19 2.36 -4.81
CA VAL A 118 9.88 1.21 -3.97
C VAL A 118 9.56 0.01 -4.85
N VAL A 119 10.16 -1.14 -4.53
CA VAL A 119 9.96 -2.41 -5.23
C VAL A 119 9.18 -3.36 -4.30
N TYR A 120 8.08 -3.90 -4.81
CA TYR A 120 7.23 -4.84 -4.11
C TYR A 120 7.29 -6.22 -4.76
N ASN A 121 7.35 -7.26 -3.93
CA ASN A 121 7.01 -8.61 -4.34
C ASN A 121 5.47 -8.74 -4.43
N PRO A 122 4.90 -9.00 -5.61
CA PRO A 122 3.46 -9.04 -5.80
C PRO A 122 2.81 -10.19 -5.02
N ALA A 123 3.48 -11.33 -4.87
CA ALA A 123 2.92 -12.50 -4.20
C ALA A 123 2.84 -12.32 -2.67
N THR A 124 3.89 -11.76 -2.06
CA THR A 124 3.97 -11.61 -0.59
C THR A 124 3.51 -10.24 -0.10
N ARG A 125 3.33 -9.28 -1.00
CA ARG A 125 3.04 -7.86 -0.69
C ARG A 125 4.15 -7.16 0.10
N ALA A 126 5.31 -7.78 0.22
CA ALA A 126 6.45 -7.21 0.93
C ALA A 126 7.20 -6.18 0.08
N VAL A 127 7.68 -5.12 0.72
CA VAL A 127 8.73 -4.26 0.15
C VAL A 127 10.01 -5.09 0.12
N THR A 128 10.61 -5.25 -1.05
CA THR A 128 11.89 -5.94 -1.20
C THR A 128 13.05 -4.95 -1.21
N ASP A 129 12.84 -3.78 -1.82
CA ASP A 129 13.87 -2.76 -1.99
C ASP A 129 13.20 -1.39 -2.05
N TRP A 130 13.92 -0.37 -1.62
CA TRP A 130 13.51 1.02 -1.81
C TRP A 130 14.72 1.93 -1.75
N SER A 131 14.60 3.12 -2.34
CA SER A 131 15.65 4.13 -2.28
C SER A 131 15.06 5.54 -2.28
N ILE A 132 15.82 6.45 -1.66
CA ILE A 132 15.61 7.89 -1.75
C ILE A 132 16.79 8.48 -2.51
N THR A 133 16.50 9.29 -3.52
CA THR A 133 17.50 9.93 -4.38
C THR A 133 17.03 11.32 -4.80
N ASP A 134 17.92 12.14 -5.36
CA ASP A 134 17.54 13.43 -5.96
C ASP A 134 17.02 13.30 -7.40
N ASN A 135 17.11 12.10 -7.99
CA ASN A 135 16.74 11.84 -9.38
C ASN A 135 15.84 10.59 -9.45
N SER A 136 14.72 10.69 -10.17
CA SER A 136 13.84 9.56 -10.41
C SER A 136 14.43 8.60 -11.45
N TYR A 137 14.25 7.30 -11.24
CA TYR A 137 14.64 6.30 -12.24
C TYR A 137 13.68 6.30 -13.42
N GLN A 138 14.20 6.14 -14.63
CA GLN A 138 13.38 5.84 -15.79
C GLN A 138 12.95 4.37 -15.74
N LEU A 139 11.76 4.10 -15.22
CA LEU A 139 11.26 2.73 -15.12
C LEU A 139 10.79 2.22 -16.50
N PRO A 140 11.02 0.94 -16.82
CA PRO A 140 10.52 0.32 -18.04
C PRO A 140 9.02 0.55 -18.21
N GLY A 141 8.59 1.01 -19.39
CA GLY A 141 7.18 1.30 -19.67
C GLY A 141 6.66 2.63 -19.10
N THR A 142 7.53 3.45 -18.50
CA THR A 142 7.20 4.84 -18.11
C THR A 142 7.98 5.83 -18.97
N SER A 143 7.28 6.66 -19.73
CA SER A 143 7.86 7.87 -20.30
C SER A 143 7.81 8.93 -19.23
N GLN A 144 8.94 9.30 -18.63
CA GLN A 144 8.99 10.49 -17.79
C GLN A 144 8.96 11.71 -18.71
N THR A 145 7.81 12.39 -18.80
CA THR A 145 7.74 13.75 -19.35
C THR A 145 8.58 14.66 -18.46
N ARG A 146 9.69 15.14 -19.03
CA ARG A 146 10.65 16.03 -18.39
C ARG A 146 10.07 17.43 -18.21
#